data_AF-A0A8J4UV89-F1
#
_entry.id   AF-A0A8J4UV89-F1
#
_cell.length_a   1.000
_cell.length_b   1.000
_cell.length_c   1.000
_cell.angle_alpha   90.00
_cell.angle_beta   90.00
_cell.angle_gamma   90.00
#
_symmetry.space_group_name_H-M   'P 1'
#
loop_
_entity.id
_entity.type
_entity.pdbx_description
1 polymer ?
#
loop_
_entity_poly.entity_id
_entity_poly.type
_entity_poly.pdbx_seq_one_letter_code
_entity_poly.pdbx_strand_id
1 'polypeptide(L)'
;MMKNTMKVMLVLFSVLLTKPLQCHTRPASPDNGTAPEWTQPHKMKKLHVVPVSHTIKFRCPAMGHPTLTLKWLKNGKEFTNQQRIGGFKLRRHMWMMVMESLVPSDHGNYTCVVENNYGSINYTFQLEVIERSPHRPILQAGLPANRTAVVGSDVEFECKVFSDPPAHIQWLKHINVNGSTVGEDGLPYISVLKTNVNTLQLKKVSLEDAGQYTCLAGNSFGISHHSAWLIVFE
;
A
#
# COMPACT_ATOMS: atom_id res chain seq x y z
N MET A 1 -6.14 -81.12 -80.56
CA MET A 1 -5.01 -81.63 -81.38
C MET A 1 -3.92 -80.58 -81.41
N MET A 2 -2.68 -81.03 -81.29
CA MET A 2 -1.40 -80.29 -81.49
C MET A 2 -1.08 -79.17 -80.48
N LYS A 3 0.15 -78.99 -79.99
CA LYS A 3 1.37 -79.80 -79.77
C LYS A 3 2.33 -78.82 -79.03
N ASN A 4 3.05 -79.31 -78.01
CA ASN A 4 4.47 -79.11 -77.69
C ASN A 4 5.20 -77.79 -78.13
N THR A 5 6.09 -77.13 -77.36
CA THR A 5 7.10 -77.66 -76.42
C THR A 5 7.80 -76.53 -75.62
N MET A 6 8.13 -76.85 -74.35
CA MET A 6 9.22 -76.38 -73.45
C MET A 6 10.09 -75.14 -73.77
N LYS A 7 10.23 -74.28 -72.75
CA LYS A 7 11.54 -74.03 -72.14
C LYS A 7 11.43 -73.71 -70.64
N VAL A 8 12.25 -74.41 -69.86
CA VAL A 8 12.34 -74.42 -68.41
C VAL A 8 13.24 -73.28 -67.93
N MET A 9 12.87 -72.60 -66.85
CA MET A 9 13.83 -71.95 -65.95
C MET A 9 13.32 -72.08 -64.51
N LEU A 10 14.05 -72.84 -63.70
CA LEU A 10 13.99 -72.79 -62.24
C LEU A 10 14.29 -71.33 -61.79
N VAL A 11 13.84 -70.82 -60.65
CA VAL A 11 14.45 -71.05 -59.32
C VAL A 11 13.61 -70.31 -58.25
N LEU A 12 13.28 -71.06 -57.19
CA LEU A 12 13.04 -70.75 -55.76
C LEU A 12 11.84 -69.90 -55.30
N PHE A 13 10.95 -70.60 -54.58
CA PHE A 13 10.08 -70.09 -53.52
C PHE A 13 10.88 -69.50 -52.36
N SER A 14 10.51 -68.31 -51.89
CA SER A 14 10.79 -67.88 -50.51
C SER A 14 9.52 -67.33 -49.88
N VAL A 15 9.11 -68.01 -48.82
CA VAL A 15 7.94 -67.72 -47.99
C VAL A 15 8.24 -66.50 -47.11
N LEU A 16 7.24 -65.62 -47.00
CA LEU A 16 7.20 -64.45 -46.13
C LEU A 16 7.39 -64.83 -44.64
N LEU A 17 8.33 -64.17 -43.97
CA LEU A 17 8.33 -64.01 -42.52
C LEU A 17 8.34 -62.50 -42.23
N THR A 18 7.15 -61.92 -42.05
CA THR A 18 6.99 -60.57 -41.49
C THR A 18 7.44 -60.60 -40.03
N LYS A 19 8.60 -60.00 -39.73
CA LYS A 19 9.04 -59.77 -38.35
C LYS A 19 8.03 -58.84 -37.65
N PRO A 20 7.60 -59.12 -36.41
CA PRO A 20 6.77 -58.19 -35.66
C PRO A 20 7.54 -56.89 -35.40
N LEU A 21 6.87 -55.75 -35.56
CA LEU A 21 7.37 -54.43 -35.17
C LEU A 21 7.56 -54.41 -33.65
N GLN A 22 8.79 -54.62 -33.20
CA GLN A 22 9.16 -54.52 -31.80
C GLN A 22 9.20 -53.05 -31.41
N CYS A 23 8.19 -52.60 -30.67
CA CYS A 23 8.13 -51.26 -30.11
C CYS A 23 9.27 -51.12 -29.09
N HIS A 24 10.38 -50.50 -29.49
CA HIS A 24 11.46 -50.18 -28.58
C HIS A 24 11.00 -49.00 -27.73
N THR A 25 10.44 -49.27 -26.55
CA THR A 25 10.32 -48.25 -25.52
C THR A 25 11.72 -47.83 -25.14
N ARG A 26 12.15 -46.64 -25.59
CA ARG A 26 13.33 -45.97 -25.06
C ARG A 26 13.18 -45.96 -23.53
N PRO A 27 14.16 -46.45 -22.74
CA PRO A 27 14.11 -46.25 -21.31
C PRO A 27 14.01 -44.75 -21.06
N ALA A 28 13.03 -44.33 -20.24
CA ALA A 28 12.92 -42.94 -19.81
C ALA A 28 14.29 -42.51 -19.24
N SER A 29 14.84 -41.40 -19.76
CA SER A 29 16.03 -40.81 -19.18
C SER A 29 15.80 -40.60 -17.68
N PRO A 30 16.82 -40.74 -16.82
CA PRO A 30 16.69 -40.35 -15.42
C PRO A 30 16.19 -38.90 -15.39
N ASP A 31 15.04 -38.71 -14.79
CA ASP A 31 14.33 -37.44 -14.74
C ASP A 31 15.13 -36.51 -13.80
N ASN A 32 16.05 -35.73 -14.40
CA ASN A 32 16.94 -34.79 -13.69
C ASN A 32 16.21 -33.48 -13.38
N GLY A 33 15.00 -33.56 -12.83
CA GLY A 33 14.28 -32.38 -12.37
C GLY A 33 14.79 -31.86 -11.03
N THR A 34 14.50 -30.59 -10.78
CA THR A 34 14.82 -29.90 -9.54
C THR A 34 13.56 -29.26 -8.97
N ALA A 35 13.38 -29.41 -7.66
CA ALA A 35 12.31 -28.74 -6.94
C ALA A 35 12.48 -27.21 -7.02
N PRO A 36 11.41 -26.42 -6.84
CA PRO A 36 11.51 -24.98 -6.89
C PRO A 36 12.39 -24.44 -5.76
N GLU A 37 13.20 -23.42 -6.06
CA GLU A 37 14.01 -22.69 -5.08
C GLU A 37 13.95 -21.17 -5.33
N TRP A 38 13.99 -20.37 -4.25
CA TRP A 38 14.01 -18.91 -4.34
C TRP A 38 15.37 -18.39 -4.81
N THR A 39 15.37 -17.61 -5.90
CA THR A 39 16.61 -17.01 -6.42
C THR A 39 16.96 -15.68 -5.75
N GLN A 40 15.97 -14.97 -5.19
CA GLN A 40 16.17 -13.63 -4.59
C GLN A 40 15.35 -13.44 -3.29
N PRO A 41 15.47 -14.34 -2.28
CA PRO A 41 14.66 -14.28 -1.07
C PRO A 41 14.83 -12.97 -0.27
N HIS A 42 16.02 -12.36 -0.31
CA HIS A 42 16.30 -11.08 0.37
C HIS A 42 15.47 -9.90 -0.16
N LYS A 43 14.93 -9.98 -1.39
CA LYS A 43 14.05 -8.93 -1.96
C LYS A 43 12.58 -9.14 -1.61
N MET A 44 12.24 -10.26 -0.99
CA MET A 44 10.88 -10.61 -0.60
C MET A 44 10.67 -10.09 0.82
N LYS A 45 10.38 -8.78 0.93
CA LYS A 45 10.08 -8.15 2.23
C LYS A 45 8.70 -8.60 2.71
N LYS A 46 8.58 -9.05 3.95
CA LYS A 46 7.30 -9.55 4.48
C LYS A 46 6.22 -8.47 4.53
N LEU A 47 6.50 -7.31 5.13
CA LEU A 47 5.51 -6.25 5.35
C LEU A 47 5.62 -5.14 4.29
N HIS A 48 4.48 -4.81 3.69
CA HIS A 48 4.28 -3.71 2.76
C HIS A 48 3.16 -2.80 3.26
N VAL A 49 3.51 -1.58 3.65
CA VAL A 49 2.56 -0.53 4.02
C VAL A 49 2.49 0.45 2.84
N VAL A 50 1.33 0.56 2.21
CA VAL A 50 1.17 1.29 0.94
C VAL A 50 -0.08 2.17 1.02
N PRO A 51 -0.04 3.43 0.58
CA PRO A 51 -1.23 4.26 0.57
C PRO A 51 -2.27 3.78 -0.47
N VAL A 52 -3.52 4.15 -0.26
CA VAL A 52 -4.58 4.02 -1.28
C VAL A 52 -4.16 4.65 -2.61
N SER A 53 -4.77 4.18 -3.69
CA SER A 53 -4.53 4.62 -5.08
C SER A 53 -3.11 4.35 -5.63
N HIS A 54 -2.18 3.86 -4.82
CA HIS A 54 -0.85 3.48 -5.27
C HIS A 54 -0.86 2.07 -5.89
N THR A 55 0.27 1.71 -6.51
CA THR A 55 0.49 0.39 -7.09
C THR A 55 1.44 -0.43 -6.22
N ILE A 56 1.09 -1.69 -5.98
CA ILE A 56 1.96 -2.66 -5.32
C ILE A 56 2.41 -3.75 -6.30
N LYS A 57 3.65 -4.22 -6.11
CA LYS A 57 4.28 -5.27 -6.90
C LYS A 57 4.85 -6.31 -5.94
N PHE A 58 4.27 -7.50 -5.91
CA PHE A 58 4.86 -8.64 -5.20
C PHE A 58 5.66 -9.48 -6.18
N ARG A 59 6.85 -9.92 -5.76
CA ARG A 59 7.76 -10.74 -6.56
C ARG A 59 8.16 -11.99 -5.81
N CYS A 60 8.12 -13.14 -6.47
CA CYS A 60 8.62 -14.42 -5.92
C CYS A 60 9.55 -15.12 -6.92
N PRO A 61 10.75 -14.55 -7.19
CA PRO A 61 11.65 -15.08 -8.19
C PRO A 61 12.12 -16.48 -7.81
N ALA A 62 11.82 -17.47 -8.65
CA ALA A 62 12.15 -18.86 -8.41
C ALA A 62 12.84 -19.50 -9.61
N MET A 63 13.54 -20.61 -9.37
CA MET A 63 14.12 -21.47 -10.38
C MET A 63 13.80 -22.94 -10.08
N GLY A 64 13.79 -23.78 -11.12
CA GLY A 64 13.45 -25.20 -11.01
C GLY A 64 13.19 -25.80 -12.39
N HIS A 65 13.23 -27.12 -12.49
CA HIS A 65 12.98 -27.88 -13.73
C HIS A 65 12.11 -29.09 -13.43
N PRO A 66 11.05 -29.41 -14.21
CA PRO A 66 10.53 -28.72 -15.40
C PRO A 66 9.85 -27.38 -15.07
N THR A 67 9.27 -26.73 -16.09
CA THR A 67 8.66 -25.40 -15.99
C THR A 67 7.76 -25.26 -14.77
N LEU A 68 8.10 -24.27 -13.95
CA LEU A 68 7.39 -23.94 -12.73
C LEU A 68 6.06 -23.23 -13.01
N THR A 69 5.07 -23.49 -12.17
CA THR A 69 3.80 -22.75 -12.15
C THR A 69 3.79 -21.75 -11.00
N LEU A 70 3.06 -20.63 -11.15
CA LEU A 70 2.91 -19.59 -10.15
C LEU A 70 1.43 -19.30 -9.93
N LYS A 71 0.97 -19.43 -8.69
CA LYS A 71 -0.38 -19.09 -8.23
C LYS A 71 -0.30 -18.12 -7.05
N TRP A 72 -1.38 -17.38 -6.82
CA TRP A 72 -1.50 -16.44 -5.72
C TRP A 72 -2.70 -16.78 -4.85
N LEU A 73 -2.52 -16.67 -3.54
CA LEU A 73 -3.57 -16.77 -2.55
C LEU A 73 -3.74 -15.42 -1.86
N LYS A 74 -4.97 -15.05 -1.52
CA LYS A 74 -5.29 -13.94 -0.63
C LYS A 74 -5.95 -14.53 0.61
N ASN A 75 -5.36 -14.28 1.77
CA ASN A 75 -5.83 -14.81 3.06
C ASN A 75 -6.04 -16.34 3.03
N GLY A 76 -5.11 -17.06 2.39
CA GLY A 76 -5.13 -18.52 2.27
C GLY A 76 -6.08 -19.11 1.21
N LYS A 77 -6.88 -18.28 0.53
CA LYS A 77 -7.78 -18.73 -0.56
C LYS A 77 -7.24 -18.30 -1.91
N GLU A 78 -7.54 -19.06 -2.95
CA GLU A 78 -7.11 -18.73 -4.32
C GLU A 78 -7.54 -17.30 -4.70
N PHE A 79 -6.56 -16.51 -5.14
CA PHE A 79 -6.76 -15.12 -5.53
C PHE A 79 -6.92 -15.00 -7.04
N THR A 80 -8.13 -14.67 -7.48
CA THR A 80 -8.48 -14.55 -8.90
C THR A 80 -8.79 -13.09 -9.25
N ASN A 81 -8.66 -12.75 -10.54
CA ASN A 81 -8.89 -11.38 -11.01
C ASN A 81 -10.28 -10.82 -10.69
N GLN A 82 -11.30 -11.68 -10.55
CA GLN A 82 -12.69 -11.28 -10.32
C GLN A 82 -12.95 -10.82 -8.88
N GLN A 83 -12.09 -11.21 -7.93
CA GLN A 83 -12.25 -10.87 -6.52
C GLN A 83 -11.83 -9.43 -6.18
N ARG A 84 -11.26 -8.70 -7.15
CA ARG A 84 -10.77 -7.33 -6.98
C ARG A 84 -11.25 -6.44 -8.12
N ILE A 85 -11.77 -5.26 -7.80
CA ILE A 85 -12.11 -4.24 -8.80
C ILE A 85 -10.83 -3.81 -9.54
N GLY A 86 -10.83 -3.91 -10.87
CA GLY A 86 -9.62 -3.68 -11.69
C GLY A 86 -8.65 -4.87 -11.76
N GLY A 87 -8.93 -5.97 -11.04
CA GLY A 87 -8.13 -7.19 -11.03
C GLY A 87 -6.66 -6.96 -10.67
N PHE A 88 -5.80 -7.87 -11.12
CA PHE A 88 -4.34 -7.79 -11.03
C PHE A 88 -3.69 -8.21 -12.36
N LYS A 89 -2.43 -7.78 -12.57
CA LYS A 89 -1.63 -8.18 -13.73
C LYS A 89 -0.55 -9.16 -13.29
N LEU A 90 -0.53 -10.35 -13.90
CA LEU A 90 0.53 -11.33 -13.68
C LEU A 90 1.62 -11.20 -14.76
N ARG A 91 2.86 -10.97 -14.35
CA ARG A 91 4.06 -10.95 -15.21
C ARG A 91 4.89 -12.19 -14.89
N ARG A 92 4.53 -13.34 -15.50
CA ARG A 92 5.13 -14.65 -15.20
C ARG A 92 6.65 -14.68 -15.37
N HIS A 93 7.17 -14.07 -16.43
CA HIS A 93 8.63 -13.99 -16.68
C HIS A 93 9.39 -13.18 -15.61
N MET A 94 8.70 -12.32 -14.85
CA MET A 94 9.28 -11.56 -13.74
C MET A 94 8.87 -12.09 -12.36
N TRP A 95 8.12 -13.19 -12.31
CA TRP A 95 7.55 -13.74 -11.08
C TRP A 95 6.74 -12.72 -10.27
N MET A 96 6.03 -11.82 -10.98
CA MET A 96 5.45 -10.63 -10.36
C MET A 96 3.93 -10.56 -10.51
N MET A 97 3.23 -10.25 -9.40
CA MET A 97 1.85 -9.78 -9.41
C MET A 97 1.81 -8.28 -9.18
N VAL A 98 1.01 -7.57 -9.97
CA VAL A 98 0.81 -6.12 -9.89
C VAL A 98 -0.65 -5.81 -9.58
N MET A 99 -0.92 -5.10 -8.50
CA MET A 99 -2.23 -4.51 -8.20
C MET A 99 -2.10 -3.00 -8.27
N GLU A 100 -2.85 -2.39 -9.18
CA GLU A 100 -2.90 -0.93 -9.40
C GLU A 100 -4.09 -0.32 -8.67
N SER A 101 -3.96 0.94 -8.24
CA SER A 101 -5.02 1.68 -7.57
C SER A 101 -5.58 0.94 -6.35
N LEU A 102 -4.71 0.73 -5.34
CA LEU A 102 -5.08 0.02 -4.11
C LEU A 102 -6.27 0.68 -3.38
N VAL A 103 -7.12 -0.17 -2.81
CA VAL A 103 -8.25 0.23 -1.95
C VAL A 103 -8.15 -0.45 -0.58
N PRO A 104 -8.85 0.04 0.46
CA PRO A 104 -8.75 -0.55 1.80
C PRO A 104 -9.04 -2.06 1.87
N SER A 105 -9.94 -2.56 1.02
CA SER A 105 -10.26 -4.00 0.93
C SER A 105 -9.13 -4.85 0.32
N ASP A 106 -8.09 -4.25 -0.26
CA ASP A 106 -6.88 -4.94 -0.69
C ASP A 106 -5.96 -5.31 0.48
N HIS A 107 -6.20 -4.81 1.70
CA HIS A 107 -5.48 -5.27 2.89
C HIS A 107 -5.59 -6.80 3.00
N GLY A 108 -4.44 -7.47 3.16
CA GLY A 108 -4.42 -8.87 3.56
C GLY A 108 -3.06 -9.53 3.39
N ASN A 109 -3.08 -10.84 3.58
CA ASN A 109 -1.94 -11.70 3.34
C ASN A 109 -1.98 -12.23 1.91
N TYR A 110 -0.91 -12.01 1.15
CA TYR A 110 -0.77 -12.46 -0.23
C TYR A 110 0.33 -13.52 -0.31
N THR A 111 -0.04 -14.75 -0.62
CA THR A 111 0.90 -15.88 -0.68
C THR A 111 1.14 -16.25 -2.14
N CYS A 112 2.40 -16.19 -2.59
CA CYS A 112 2.77 -16.83 -3.84
C CYS A 112 3.05 -18.31 -3.59
N VAL A 113 2.53 -19.17 -4.45
CA VAL A 113 2.79 -20.61 -4.45
C VAL A 113 3.46 -20.94 -5.77
N VAL A 114 4.67 -21.49 -5.70
CA VAL A 114 5.47 -21.90 -6.86
C VAL A 114 5.71 -23.40 -6.80
N GLU A 115 5.31 -24.11 -7.84
CA GLU A 115 5.31 -25.58 -7.84
C GLU A 115 5.63 -26.20 -9.20
N ASN A 116 6.23 -27.39 -9.14
CA ASN A 116 6.33 -28.37 -10.22
C ASN A 116 6.11 -29.79 -9.64
N ASN A 117 6.33 -30.83 -10.45
CA ASN A 117 6.19 -32.23 -10.03
C ASN A 117 7.23 -32.69 -8.98
N TYR A 118 8.24 -31.87 -8.67
CA TYR A 118 9.29 -32.19 -7.71
C TYR A 118 9.14 -31.49 -6.36
N GLY A 119 8.27 -30.49 -6.27
CA GLY A 119 8.04 -29.79 -5.02
C GLY A 119 7.23 -28.52 -5.17
N SER A 120 6.93 -27.92 -4.02
CA SER A 120 6.20 -26.67 -3.91
C SER A 120 6.81 -25.82 -2.81
N ILE A 121 7.02 -24.54 -3.09
CA ILE A 121 7.46 -23.54 -2.12
C ILE A 121 6.46 -22.38 -2.11
N ASN A 122 6.36 -21.70 -0.97
CA ASN A 122 5.50 -20.54 -0.86
C ASN A 122 6.13 -19.43 -0.02
N TYR A 123 5.64 -18.21 -0.23
CA TYR A 123 6.02 -17.06 0.58
C TYR A 123 4.84 -16.12 0.73
N THR A 124 4.64 -15.59 1.94
CA THR A 124 3.51 -14.73 2.28
C THR A 124 3.96 -13.30 2.57
N PHE A 125 3.44 -12.37 1.78
CA PHE A 125 3.49 -10.93 2.01
C PHE A 125 2.32 -10.48 2.86
N GLN A 126 2.52 -9.45 3.68
CA GLN A 126 1.49 -8.73 4.42
C GLN A 126 1.33 -7.36 3.80
N LEU A 127 0.12 -7.07 3.29
CA LEU A 127 -0.22 -5.78 2.71
C LEU A 127 -1.13 -5.01 3.66
N GLU A 128 -0.62 -3.88 4.15
CA GLU A 128 -1.40 -2.86 4.83
C GLU A 128 -1.67 -1.71 3.87
N VAL A 129 -2.95 -1.49 3.55
CA VAL A 129 -3.37 -0.35 2.74
C VAL A 129 -3.83 0.76 3.68
N ILE A 130 -3.15 1.91 3.63
CA ILE A 130 -3.43 3.04 4.51
C ILE A 130 -4.03 4.21 3.74
N GLU A 131 -4.99 4.90 4.35
CA GLU A 131 -5.45 6.18 3.84
C GLU A 131 -4.46 7.25 4.30
N ARG A 132 -3.97 8.05 3.36
CA ARG A 132 -3.09 9.20 3.62
C ARG A 132 -3.77 10.45 3.08
N SER A 133 -3.68 11.54 3.83
CA SER A 133 -4.24 12.84 3.44
C SER A 133 -3.10 13.85 3.28
N PRO A 134 -2.58 14.07 2.05
CA PRO A 134 -1.51 15.02 1.77
C PRO A 134 -2.05 16.45 1.77
N HIS A 135 -2.53 16.91 2.93
CA HIS A 135 -3.14 18.21 3.11
C HIS A 135 -2.58 18.92 4.32
N ARG A 136 -2.69 20.26 4.34
CA ARG A 136 -2.43 21.06 5.53
C ARG A 136 -3.38 20.64 6.67
N PRO A 137 -3.08 20.97 7.94
CA PRO A 137 -3.94 20.62 9.05
C PRO A 137 -5.35 21.18 8.87
N ILE A 138 -6.37 20.43 9.26
CA ILE A 138 -7.76 20.88 9.24
C ILE A 138 -8.18 21.16 10.68
N LEU A 139 -8.68 22.38 10.93
CA LEU A 139 -9.18 22.77 12.24
C LEU A 139 -10.68 22.53 12.30
N GLN A 140 -11.17 22.00 13.42
CA GLN A 140 -12.60 21.81 13.61
C GLN A 140 -13.32 23.16 13.56
N ALA A 141 -14.36 23.25 12.73
CA ALA A 141 -15.21 24.43 12.64
C ALA A 141 -15.83 24.77 14.01
N GLY A 142 -15.95 26.08 14.30
CA GLY A 142 -16.47 26.58 15.57
C GLY A 142 -15.48 26.51 16.75
N LEU A 143 -14.27 25.98 16.55
CA LEU A 143 -13.20 25.98 17.54
C LEU A 143 -11.97 26.79 17.06
N PRO A 144 -11.32 27.57 17.94
CA PRO A 144 -11.81 27.95 19.25
C PRO A 144 -13.12 28.74 19.17
N ALA A 145 -13.95 28.62 20.21
CA ALA A 145 -15.21 29.35 20.33
C ALA A 145 -15.00 30.65 21.13
N ASN A 146 -15.76 31.70 20.82
CA ASN A 146 -15.77 32.94 21.61
C ASN A 146 -16.15 32.66 23.07
N ARG A 147 -15.56 33.42 23.99
CA ARG A 147 -15.79 33.30 25.43
C ARG A 147 -16.05 34.67 26.06
N THR A 148 -16.85 34.66 27.12
CA THR A 148 -17.10 35.82 27.97
C THR A 148 -16.84 35.40 29.41
N ALA A 149 -16.13 36.23 30.17
CA ALA A 149 -15.63 35.88 31.49
C ALA A 149 -15.66 37.09 32.44
N VAL A 150 -15.81 36.82 33.75
CA VAL A 150 -15.66 37.84 34.80
C VAL A 150 -14.21 37.92 35.22
N VAL A 151 -13.73 39.09 35.63
CA VAL A 151 -12.39 39.26 36.22
C VAL A 151 -12.15 38.24 37.34
N GLY A 152 -10.98 37.59 37.31
CA GLY A 152 -10.57 36.58 38.28
C GLY A 152 -11.06 35.15 37.99
N SER A 153 -11.88 34.94 36.96
CA SER A 153 -12.30 33.59 36.53
C SER A 153 -11.24 32.88 35.67
N ASP A 154 -11.38 31.57 35.50
CA ASP A 154 -10.54 30.76 34.63
C ASP A 154 -11.28 30.49 33.29
N VAL A 155 -10.57 30.59 32.16
CA VAL A 155 -11.11 30.43 30.81
C VAL A 155 -10.30 29.39 30.04
N GLU A 156 -11.00 28.57 29.25
CA GLU A 156 -10.38 27.60 28.35
C GLU A 156 -10.84 27.78 26.89
N PHE A 157 -9.86 27.82 26.00
CA PHE A 157 -10.04 27.66 24.56
C PHE A 157 -9.56 26.29 24.12
N GLU A 158 -10.37 25.62 23.30
CA GLU A 158 -10.04 24.34 22.69
C GLU A 158 -9.78 24.52 21.19
N CYS A 159 -8.80 23.81 20.66
CA CYS A 159 -8.48 23.72 19.25
C CYS A 159 -8.29 22.26 18.87
N LYS A 160 -9.22 21.72 18.07
CA LYS A 160 -9.13 20.35 17.54
C LYS A 160 -8.53 20.37 16.15
N VAL A 161 -7.41 19.67 15.99
CA VAL A 161 -6.60 19.64 14.77
C VAL A 161 -6.59 18.23 14.20
N PHE A 162 -6.98 18.09 12.93
CA PHE A 162 -6.88 16.86 12.16
C PHE A 162 -5.74 16.98 11.14
N SER A 163 -4.72 16.13 11.26
CA SER A 163 -3.57 16.14 10.36
C SER A 163 -2.95 14.75 10.29
N ASP A 164 -2.72 14.25 9.07
CA ASP A 164 -2.02 12.98 8.84
C ASP A 164 -0.49 13.14 9.00
N PRO A 165 0.16 14.12 8.35
CA PRO A 165 1.50 14.56 8.78
C PRO A 165 1.46 15.15 10.20
N PRO A 166 2.49 14.95 11.04
CA PRO A 166 2.56 15.59 12.34
C PRO A 166 2.40 17.12 12.24
N ALA A 167 1.48 17.70 13.02
CA ALA A 167 1.21 19.13 13.03
C ALA A 167 1.83 19.79 14.27
N HIS A 168 2.44 20.95 14.08
CA HIS A 168 2.86 21.86 15.14
C HIS A 168 1.75 22.87 15.43
N ILE A 169 1.33 22.97 16.68
CA ILE A 169 0.23 23.86 17.12
C ILE A 169 0.81 25.02 17.92
N GLN A 170 0.31 26.23 17.69
CA GLN A 170 0.67 27.42 18.46
C GLN A 170 -0.59 28.21 18.83
N TRP A 171 -0.66 28.62 20.09
CA TRP A 171 -1.65 29.58 20.56
C TRP A 171 -1.05 30.98 20.53
N LEU A 172 -1.75 31.88 19.88
CA LEU A 172 -1.32 33.23 19.59
C LEU A 172 -2.32 34.21 20.20
N LYS A 173 -1.83 35.29 20.81
CA LYS A 173 -2.66 36.44 21.24
C LYS A 173 -2.32 37.62 20.35
N HIS A 174 -3.35 38.26 19.79
CA HIS A 174 -3.19 39.53 19.10
C HIS A 174 -3.04 40.61 20.16
N ILE A 175 -1.96 41.39 20.09
CA ILE A 175 -1.61 42.38 21.11
C ILE A 175 -1.61 43.79 20.52
N ASN A 176 -1.76 44.79 21.39
CA ASN A 176 -1.61 46.19 21.02
C ASN A 176 -0.21 46.67 21.44
N VAL A 177 0.47 47.38 20.53
CA VAL A 177 1.77 48.03 20.77
C VAL A 177 1.64 49.49 20.35
N ASN A 178 1.89 50.41 21.29
CA ASN A 178 1.79 51.86 21.07
C ASN A 178 0.46 52.34 20.48
N GLY A 179 -0.66 51.71 20.87
CA GLY A 179 -1.99 52.04 20.39
C GLY A 179 -2.39 51.32 19.10
N SER A 180 -1.47 50.61 18.42
CA SER A 180 -1.76 49.87 17.17
C SER A 180 -1.75 48.35 17.39
N THR A 181 -2.61 47.62 16.67
CA THR A 181 -2.59 46.15 16.59
C THR A 181 -1.77 45.63 15.41
N VAL A 182 -1.29 46.53 14.55
CA VAL A 182 -0.57 46.21 13.30
C VAL A 182 0.70 47.05 13.23
N GLY A 183 1.80 46.44 12.82
CA GLY A 183 3.08 47.11 12.61
C GLY A 183 3.12 47.92 11.31
N GLU A 184 4.21 48.67 11.14
CA GLU A 184 4.45 49.47 9.92
C GLU A 184 4.58 48.60 8.66
N ASP A 185 4.93 47.33 8.82
CA ASP A 185 4.99 46.31 7.78
C ASP A 185 3.61 45.74 7.37
N GLY A 186 2.54 46.19 8.04
CA GLY A 186 1.18 45.70 7.81
C GLY A 186 0.88 44.34 8.46
N LEU A 187 1.79 43.79 9.26
CA LEU A 187 1.59 42.53 9.98
C LEU A 187 1.02 42.76 11.38
N PRO A 188 0.09 41.90 11.85
CA PRO A 188 -0.45 42.02 13.19
C PRO A 188 0.63 41.76 14.25
N TYR A 189 0.61 42.52 15.35
CA TYR A 189 1.42 42.21 16.50
C TYR A 189 0.86 40.98 17.22
N ILE A 190 1.69 39.94 17.32
CA ILE A 190 1.30 38.65 17.88
C ILE A 190 2.28 38.25 18.99
N SER A 191 1.74 37.73 20.09
CA SER A 191 2.50 37.03 21.12
C SER A 191 2.18 35.53 21.10
N VAL A 192 3.21 34.69 21.13
CA VAL A 192 3.07 33.23 21.22
C VAL A 192 2.89 32.85 22.69
N LEU A 193 1.74 32.28 23.05
CA LEU A 193 1.40 31.92 24.42
C LEU A 193 1.82 30.50 24.79
N LYS A 194 1.48 29.53 23.92
CA LYS A 194 1.76 28.11 24.12
C LYS A 194 2.00 27.41 22.79
N THR A 195 2.74 26.30 22.83
CA THR A 195 3.03 25.47 21.65
C THR A 195 2.69 24.00 21.92
N ASN A 196 2.36 23.25 20.88
CA ASN A 196 2.04 21.82 20.89
C ASN A 196 0.96 21.39 21.90
N VAL A 197 -0.02 22.25 22.17
CA VAL A 197 -1.16 21.93 23.04
C VAL A 197 -2.49 22.26 22.35
N ASN A 198 -3.45 21.35 22.47
CA ASN A 198 -4.79 21.53 21.89
C ASN A 198 -5.65 22.50 22.71
N THR A 199 -5.28 22.78 23.94
CA THR A 199 -6.07 23.62 24.86
C THR A 199 -5.23 24.76 25.43
N LEU A 200 -5.77 25.97 25.40
CA LEU A 200 -5.23 27.13 26.08
C LEU A 200 -6.08 27.45 27.30
N GLN A 201 -5.50 27.25 28.48
CA GLN A 201 -6.08 27.67 29.76
C GLN A 201 -5.48 29.00 30.20
N LEU A 202 -6.34 29.97 30.45
CA LEU A 202 -6.05 31.25 31.08
C LEU A 202 -6.62 31.22 32.49
N LYS A 203 -5.83 31.56 33.50
CA LYS A 203 -6.27 31.53 34.90
C LYS A 203 -6.36 32.93 35.46
N LYS A 204 -7.35 33.18 36.31
CA LYS A 204 -7.58 34.48 36.95
C LYS A 204 -7.51 35.65 35.96
N VAL A 205 -8.33 35.59 34.92
CA VAL A 205 -8.28 36.54 33.80
C VAL A 205 -8.49 37.98 34.26
N SER A 206 -7.79 38.92 33.64
CA SER A 206 -7.97 40.37 33.86
C SER A 206 -8.54 41.06 32.62
N LEU A 207 -8.84 42.36 32.71
CA LEU A 207 -9.29 43.14 31.56
C LEU A 207 -8.25 43.18 30.42
N GLU A 208 -6.96 43.03 30.74
CA GLU A 208 -5.88 42.96 29.73
C GLU A 208 -5.87 41.63 28.94
N ASP A 209 -6.54 40.60 29.45
CA ASP A 209 -6.71 39.33 28.75
C ASP A 209 -7.80 39.38 27.69
N ALA A 210 -8.66 40.40 27.70
CA ALA A 210 -9.62 40.59 26.61
C ALA A 210 -8.90 40.77 25.26
N GLY A 211 -9.44 40.16 24.21
CA GLY A 211 -8.84 40.24 22.88
C GLY A 211 -9.03 38.98 22.04
N GLN A 212 -8.34 38.95 20.91
CA GLN A 212 -8.39 37.85 19.96
C GLN A 212 -7.29 36.82 20.22
N TYR A 213 -7.70 35.56 20.30
CA TYR A 213 -6.81 34.40 20.44
C TYR A 213 -6.92 33.54 19.18
N THR A 214 -5.77 33.15 18.62
CA THR A 214 -5.70 32.33 17.41
C THR A 214 -5.01 31.01 17.71
N CYS A 215 -5.64 29.91 17.32
CA CYS A 215 -4.96 28.62 17.20
C CYS A 215 -4.40 28.48 15.78
N LEU A 216 -3.08 28.37 15.68
CA LEU A 216 -2.35 28.15 14.44
C LEU A 216 -1.84 26.72 14.41
N ALA A 217 -2.10 25.97 13.33
CA ALA A 217 -1.58 24.62 13.14
C ALA A 217 -0.87 24.51 11.80
N GLY A 218 0.37 24.02 11.80
CA GLY A 218 1.19 23.85 10.60
C GLY A 218 1.76 22.46 10.44
N ASN A 219 1.83 21.95 9.21
CA ASN A 219 2.54 20.72 8.86
C ASN A 219 3.37 20.94 7.57
N SER A 220 3.98 19.88 7.03
CA SER A 220 4.80 19.94 5.81
C SER A 220 4.06 20.41 4.54
N PHE A 221 2.73 20.45 4.55
CA PHE A 221 1.89 20.87 3.42
C PHE A 221 1.27 22.27 3.60
N GLY A 222 1.42 22.89 4.77
CA GLY A 222 0.98 24.26 4.99
C GLY A 222 0.39 24.50 6.37
N ILE A 223 -0.33 25.61 6.49
CA ILE A 223 -0.79 26.17 7.77
C ILE A 223 -2.30 26.44 7.71
N SER A 224 -2.99 26.19 8.80
CA SER A 224 -4.39 26.57 9.03
C SER A 224 -4.52 27.30 10.37
N HIS A 225 -5.50 28.20 10.48
CA HIS A 225 -5.76 28.93 11.71
C HIS A 225 -7.26 29.20 11.89
N HIS A 226 -7.70 29.23 13.15
CA HIS A 226 -9.00 29.74 13.57
C HIS A 226 -8.81 30.65 14.78
N SER A 227 -9.69 31.64 14.92
CA SER A 227 -9.60 32.65 15.98
C SER A 227 -10.91 32.75 16.77
N ALA A 228 -10.78 33.12 18.04
CA ALA A 228 -11.89 33.42 18.93
C ALA A 228 -11.61 34.70 19.72
N TRP A 229 -12.68 35.35 20.18
CA TRP A 229 -12.61 36.50 21.07
C TRP A 229 -12.84 36.10 22.53
N LEU A 230 -12.02 36.66 23.43
CA LEU A 230 -12.28 36.72 24.85
C LEU A 230 -12.82 38.12 25.20
N ILE A 231 -14.00 38.16 25.80
CA ILE A 231 -14.57 39.36 26.41
C ILE A 231 -14.46 39.21 27.93
N VAL A 232 -13.89 40.20 28.62
CA VAL A 232 -13.76 40.21 30.08
C VAL A 232 -14.53 41.41 30.65
N PHE A 233 -15.32 41.19 31.70
CA PHE A 233 -16.05 42.23 32.41
C PHE A 233 -15.88 42.11 33.93
N GLU A 234 -16.13 43.20 34.65
CA GLU A 234 -16.07 43.27 36.12
C GLU A 234 -17.32 42.71 36.79
#